data_AF-A0A6M2A687-F1
#
_entry.id   AF-A0A6M2A687-F1
#
_cell.length_a   1.000
_cell.length_b   1.000
_cell.length_c   1.000
_cell.angle_alpha   90.00
_cell.angle_beta   90.00
_cell.angle_gamma   90.00
#
_symmetry.space_group_name_H-M   'P 1'
#
loop_
_entity.id
_entity.type
_entity.pdbx_description
1 polymer ?
#
loop_
_entity_poly.entity_id
_entity_poly.type
_entity_poly.pdbx_seq_one_letter_code
_entity_poly.pdbx_strand_id
1 'polypeptide(L)'
;MKKWIVEFLALIISMSSQNVLHGAEDHLPPVGVEIVQLVEDAYQKGDYNNFLNKLHEQYQNAGKAGALRGIFESAKAAMQITPEKITENRQRYRAGIRGQNQDRNQRLLDAIAANPSLAIVQRIDSIAFFSQSEEESAALIELENLKFHIPETEESTIENQISALETEYYIKSLLLDVGSHHGKTNTDTTNKKIAITLEKLDKMEDAAKKNQNIIWLEKVRNARAAFLSEKAYRIDLNTLNELASGKIAAENSVEEKVKEIMMDYQ
;
A
#
# COMPACT_ATOMS: atom_id res chain seq x y z
N MET A 1 41.47 -18.50 11.36
CA MET A 1 40.81 -18.91 10.09
C MET A 1 39.28 -18.65 10.11
N LYS A 2 38.81 -17.49 10.61
CA LYS A 2 37.36 -17.17 10.77
C LYS A 2 37.02 -15.67 10.67
N LYS A 3 37.88 -14.85 10.05
CA LYS A 3 37.60 -13.40 9.86
C LYS A 3 37.23 -13.07 8.40
N TRP A 4 37.89 -13.73 7.45
CA TRP A 4 37.62 -13.55 6.02
C TRP A 4 36.25 -14.06 5.55
N ILE A 5 35.67 -15.08 6.19
CA ILE A 5 34.34 -15.60 5.79
C ILE A 5 33.21 -14.63 6.21
N VAL A 6 33.38 -13.91 7.32
CA VAL A 6 32.40 -12.91 7.79
C VAL A 6 32.49 -11.63 6.97
N GLU A 7 33.70 -11.22 6.57
CA GLU A 7 33.89 -10.07 5.67
C GLU A 7 33.45 -10.40 4.22
N PHE A 8 33.60 -11.63 3.75
CA PHE A 8 33.11 -12.06 2.43
C PHE A 8 31.58 -12.21 2.40
N LEU A 9 30.94 -12.64 3.50
CA LEU A 9 29.47 -12.66 3.61
C LEU A 9 28.87 -11.26 3.83
N ALA A 10 29.59 -10.35 4.52
CA ALA A 10 29.19 -8.94 4.60
C ALA A 10 29.35 -8.23 3.25
N LEU A 11 30.34 -8.60 2.43
CA LEU A 11 30.47 -8.12 1.05
C LEU A 11 29.35 -8.68 0.16
N ILE A 12 28.98 -9.95 0.29
CA ILE A 12 27.88 -10.55 -0.49
C ILE A 12 26.52 -9.97 -0.07
N ILE A 13 26.28 -9.70 1.22
CA ILE A 13 25.03 -9.10 1.72
C ILE A 13 24.97 -7.59 1.43
N SER A 14 26.10 -6.90 1.44
CA SER A 14 26.19 -5.50 0.98
C SER A 14 26.04 -5.39 -0.55
N MET A 15 26.44 -6.42 -1.31
CA MET A 15 26.26 -6.44 -2.76
C MET A 15 24.86 -6.92 -3.17
N SER A 16 24.17 -7.76 -2.40
CA SER A 16 22.78 -8.13 -2.70
C SER A 16 21.72 -7.12 -2.26
N SER A 17 22.10 -6.13 -1.45
CA SER A 17 21.26 -4.96 -1.11
C SER A 17 21.64 -3.67 -1.86
N GLN A 18 22.71 -3.69 -2.67
CA GLN A 18 23.09 -2.58 -3.55
C GLN A 18 23.01 -2.91 -5.07
N ASN A 19 22.87 -4.17 -5.47
CA ASN A 19 22.80 -4.57 -6.90
C ASN A 19 21.40 -4.85 -7.45
N VAL A 20 20.31 -4.42 -6.79
CA VAL A 20 18.98 -4.39 -7.47
C VAL A 20 18.79 -3.11 -8.30
N LEU A 21 19.77 -2.20 -8.29
CA LEU A 21 19.71 -0.91 -9.00
C LEU A 21 20.92 -0.62 -9.89
N HIS A 22 21.67 -1.64 -10.32
CA HIS A 22 22.71 -1.47 -11.35
C HIS A 22 22.52 -2.49 -12.47
N GLY A 23 21.41 -2.32 -13.20
CA GLY A 23 21.33 -2.58 -14.63
C GLY A 23 21.27 -1.22 -15.32
N ALA A 24 22.34 -0.83 -15.99
CA ALA A 24 22.51 0.47 -16.63
C ALA A 24 21.73 0.58 -17.96
N GLU A 25 20.45 0.19 -17.98
CA GLU A 25 19.60 0.31 -19.18
C GLU A 25 18.17 0.84 -18.94
N ASP A 26 17.65 0.90 -17.69
CA ASP A 26 16.32 1.49 -17.41
C ASP A 26 16.37 2.50 -16.24
N HIS A 27 15.97 3.73 -16.56
CA HIS A 27 15.92 4.93 -15.69
C HIS A 27 14.62 5.02 -14.89
N LEU A 28 13.59 4.30 -15.31
CA LEU A 28 12.35 4.18 -14.56
C LEU A 28 12.54 3.18 -13.40
N PRO A 29 11.90 3.40 -12.24
CA PRO A 29 11.87 2.39 -11.17
C PRO A 29 11.28 1.04 -11.67
N PRO A 30 11.25 -0.02 -10.85
CA PRO A 30 10.46 -1.22 -11.16
C PRO A 30 8.95 -0.94 -11.20
N VAL A 31 8.18 -1.75 -11.94
CA VAL A 31 6.71 -1.59 -12.06
C VAL A 31 6.05 -1.89 -10.72
N GLY A 32 4.90 -1.28 -10.43
CA GLY A 32 4.22 -1.37 -9.15
C GLY A 32 3.96 -2.80 -8.69
N VAL A 33 3.58 -3.69 -9.60
CA VAL A 33 3.37 -5.13 -9.32
C VAL A 33 4.65 -5.80 -8.83
N GLU A 34 5.79 -5.53 -9.46
CA GLU A 34 7.08 -6.09 -9.06
C GLU A 34 7.50 -5.59 -7.69
N ILE A 35 7.30 -4.29 -7.40
CA ILE A 35 7.61 -3.70 -6.09
C ILE A 35 6.76 -4.36 -5.00
N VAL A 36 5.45 -4.51 -5.24
CA VAL A 36 4.55 -5.16 -4.28
C VAL A 36 4.97 -6.61 -4.04
N GLN A 37 5.29 -7.36 -5.09
CA GLN A 37 5.76 -8.75 -4.98
C GLN A 37 7.07 -8.84 -4.18
N LEU A 38 8.04 -7.96 -4.46
CA LEU A 38 9.30 -7.90 -3.72
C LEU A 38 9.08 -7.64 -2.22
N VAL A 39 8.14 -6.76 -1.88
CA VAL A 39 7.80 -6.49 -0.48
C VAL A 39 7.09 -7.69 0.15
N GLU A 40 6.19 -8.36 -0.55
CA GLU A 40 5.51 -9.57 -0.05
C GLU A 40 6.51 -10.70 0.18
N ASP A 41 7.42 -10.95 -0.76
CA ASP A 41 8.47 -11.98 -0.62
C ASP A 41 9.39 -11.69 0.57
N ALA A 42 9.82 -10.43 0.73
CA ALA A 42 10.66 -10.01 1.85
C ALA A 42 9.90 -10.11 3.19
N TYR A 43 8.61 -9.79 3.20
CA TYR A 43 7.73 -9.99 4.35
C TYR A 43 7.64 -11.47 4.74
N GLN A 44 7.37 -12.36 3.77
CA GLN A 44 7.29 -13.81 4.01
C GLN A 44 8.62 -14.42 4.49
N LYS A 45 9.76 -13.88 4.04
CA LYS A 45 11.10 -14.27 4.51
C LYS A 45 11.42 -13.75 5.92
N GLY A 46 10.60 -12.84 6.46
CA GLY A 46 10.80 -12.25 7.78
C GLY A 46 11.73 -11.04 7.80
N ASP A 47 12.05 -10.44 6.66
CA ASP A 47 12.96 -9.29 6.57
C ASP A 47 12.40 -8.06 7.33
N TYR A 48 11.08 -7.97 7.47
CA TYR A 48 10.39 -6.93 8.24
C TYR A 48 10.20 -7.27 9.73
N ASN A 49 10.57 -8.45 10.22
CA ASN A 49 10.29 -8.88 11.59
C ASN A 49 10.85 -7.92 12.65
N ASN A 50 12.10 -7.49 12.48
CA ASN A 50 12.73 -6.54 13.39
C ASN A 50 11.98 -5.20 13.44
N PHE A 51 11.48 -4.74 12.29
CA PHE A 51 10.70 -3.51 12.20
C PHE A 51 9.31 -3.68 12.85
N LEU A 52 8.58 -4.75 12.50
CA LEU A 52 7.24 -5.01 13.00
C LEU A 52 7.24 -5.22 14.52
N ASN A 53 8.24 -5.93 15.06
CA ASN A 53 8.41 -6.11 16.50
C ASN A 53 8.64 -4.78 17.23
N LYS A 54 9.55 -3.94 16.72
CA LYS A 54 9.79 -2.59 17.30
C LYS A 54 8.53 -1.73 17.24
N LEU A 55 7.79 -1.78 16.13
CA LEU A 55 6.56 -1.04 15.98
C LEU A 55 5.47 -1.52 16.95
N HIS A 56 5.39 -2.83 17.18
CA HIS A 56 4.51 -3.40 18.18
C HIS A 56 4.90 -2.97 19.60
N GLU A 57 6.19 -2.97 19.95
CA GLU A 57 6.68 -2.44 21.24
C GLU A 57 6.31 -0.96 21.43
N GLN A 58 6.49 -0.13 20.39
CA GLN A 58 6.08 1.28 20.41
C GLN A 58 4.58 1.43 20.65
N TYR A 59 3.75 0.65 19.96
CA TYR A 59 2.30 0.62 20.16
C TYR A 59 1.95 0.26 21.61
N GLN A 60 2.54 -0.81 22.17
CA GLN A 60 2.30 -1.24 23.54
C GLN A 60 2.71 -0.18 24.56
N ASN A 61 3.86 0.47 24.35
CA ASN A 61 4.36 1.53 25.23
C ASN A 61 3.47 2.79 25.17
N ALA A 62 3.01 3.18 23.98
CA ALA A 62 2.07 4.29 23.82
C ALA A 62 0.73 4.02 24.51
N GLY A 63 0.26 2.76 24.50
CA GLY A 63 -0.93 2.33 25.22
C GLY A 63 -0.78 2.47 26.72
N LYS A 64 0.32 1.96 27.28
CA LYS A 64 0.64 2.06 28.73
C LYS A 64 0.80 3.50 29.20
N ALA A 65 1.34 4.38 28.37
CA ALA A 65 1.52 5.80 28.68
C ALA A 65 0.23 6.63 28.59
N GLY A 66 -0.90 6.04 28.21
CA GLY A 66 -2.15 6.77 27.95
C GLY A 66 -2.10 7.67 26.70
N ALA A 67 -0.99 7.65 25.96
CA ALA A 67 -0.76 8.49 24.78
C ALA A 67 -1.65 8.10 23.60
N LEU A 68 -2.10 6.84 23.54
CA LEU A 68 -3.07 6.41 22.54
C LEU A 68 -4.45 7.02 22.75
N ARG A 69 -4.79 7.51 23.95
CA ARG A 69 -6.12 8.06 24.25
C ARG A 69 -6.46 9.24 23.34
N GLY A 70 -5.51 10.15 23.07
CA GLY A 70 -5.73 11.27 22.15
C GLY A 70 -5.93 10.84 20.70
N ILE A 71 -5.23 9.78 20.27
CA ILE A 71 -5.39 9.18 18.93
C ILE A 71 -6.74 8.47 18.83
N PHE A 72 -7.15 7.72 19.86
CA PHE A 72 -8.47 7.08 19.93
C PHE A 72 -9.60 8.11 19.93
N GLU A 73 -9.50 9.19 20.72
CA GLU A 73 -10.53 10.24 20.75
C GLU A 73 -10.55 11.05 19.44
N SER A 74 -9.41 11.28 18.80
CA SER A 74 -9.34 11.94 17.49
C SER A 74 -9.88 11.05 16.36
N ALA A 75 -9.58 9.75 16.40
CA ALA A 75 -10.18 8.76 15.53
C ALA A 75 -11.71 8.73 15.76
N LYS A 76 -12.16 8.71 17.02
CA LYS A 76 -13.59 8.75 17.41
C LYS A 76 -14.30 10.05 17.03
N ALA A 77 -13.61 11.18 17.06
CA ALA A 77 -14.13 12.45 16.57
C ALA A 77 -14.26 12.43 15.04
N ALA A 78 -13.29 11.84 14.32
CA ALA A 78 -13.41 11.58 12.89
C ALA A 78 -14.53 10.56 12.58
N MET A 79 -14.86 9.66 13.51
CA MET A 79 -16.00 8.72 13.45
C MET A 79 -17.38 9.38 13.63
N GLN A 80 -17.48 10.67 13.98
CA GLN A 80 -18.77 11.39 13.98
C GLN A 80 -19.29 11.66 12.55
N ILE A 81 -18.49 11.36 11.52
CA ILE A 81 -18.95 11.21 10.15
C ILE A 81 -19.48 9.78 10.01
N THR A 82 -20.76 9.61 9.73
CA THR A 82 -21.37 8.28 9.67
C THR A 82 -20.74 7.41 8.58
N PRO A 83 -20.57 6.09 8.79
CA PRO A 83 -20.02 5.16 7.79
C PRO A 83 -20.70 5.26 6.42
N GLU A 84 -22.01 5.54 6.41
CA GLU A 84 -22.81 5.74 5.20
C GLU A 84 -22.36 6.99 4.43
N LYS A 85 -22.05 8.09 5.14
CA LYS A 85 -21.60 9.34 4.53
C LYS A 85 -20.16 9.26 4.03
N ILE A 86 -19.30 8.49 4.71
CA ILE A 86 -17.94 8.16 4.21
C ILE A 86 -18.04 7.31 2.95
N THR A 87 -18.91 6.29 2.96
CA THR A 87 -19.12 5.40 1.82
C THR A 87 -19.71 6.15 0.63
N GLU A 88 -20.73 6.98 0.85
CA GLU A 88 -21.34 7.84 -0.16
C GLU A 88 -20.33 8.84 -0.75
N ASN A 89 -19.52 9.51 0.08
CA ASN A 89 -18.49 10.43 -0.39
C ASN A 89 -17.40 9.70 -1.19
N ARG A 90 -16.96 8.52 -0.75
CA ARG A 90 -16.00 7.68 -1.50
C ARG A 90 -16.60 7.22 -2.84
N GLN A 91 -17.86 6.82 -2.87
CA GLN A 91 -18.56 6.41 -4.08
C GLN A 91 -18.73 7.58 -5.06
N ARG A 92 -19.15 8.76 -4.57
CA ARG A 92 -19.26 9.98 -5.39
C ARG A 92 -17.91 10.43 -5.95
N TYR A 93 -16.87 10.40 -5.12
CA TYR A 93 -15.49 10.67 -5.54
C TYR A 93 -15.03 9.69 -6.63
N ARG A 94 -15.28 8.38 -6.45
CA ARG A 94 -14.98 7.35 -7.46
C ARG A 94 -15.77 7.54 -8.76
N ALA A 95 -17.04 7.94 -8.69
CA ALA A 95 -17.87 8.18 -9.87
C ALA A 95 -17.40 9.42 -10.66
N GLY A 96 -17.05 10.52 -9.98
CA GLY A 96 -16.54 11.74 -10.62
C GLY A 96 -15.17 11.55 -11.29
N ILE A 97 -14.33 10.69 -10.72
CA ILE A 97 -12.99 10.40 -11.24
C ILE A 97 -13.00 9.41 -12.40
N ARG A 98 -14.04 8.57 -12.51
CA ARG A 98 -14.09 7.51 -13.54
C ARG A 98 -14.02 8.07 -14.97
N GLY A 99 -14.71 9.17 -15.26
CA GLY A 99 -14.68 9.81 -16.58
C GLY A 99 -13.33 10.45 -16.91
N GLN A 100 -12.71 11.14 -15.94
CA GLN A 100 -11.38 11.74 -16.10
C GLN A 100 -10.29 10.67 -16.27
N ASN A 101 -10.38 9.57 -15.52
CA ASN A 101 -9.45 8.46 -15.65
C ASN A 101 -9.59 7.74 -16.99
N GLN A 102 -10.81 7.57 -17.53
CA GLN A 102 -11.02 6.93 -18.82
C GLN A 102 -10.35 7.72 -19.96
N ASP A 103 -10.57 9.03 -19.99
CA ASP A 103 -9.95 9.92 -20.99
C ASP A 103 -8.42 9.95 -20.86
N ARG A 104 -7.90 10.14 -19.64
CA ARG A 104 -6.45 10.06 -19.36
C ARG A 104 -5.86 8.72 -19.81
N ASN A 105 -6.48 7.61 -19.42
CA ASN A 105 -5.98 6.27 -19.72
C ASN A 105 -5.98 6.00 -21.23
N GLN A 106 -7.00 6.47 -21.97
CA GLN A 106 -7.00 6.34 -23.43
C GLN A 106 -5.86 7.15 -24.07
N ARG A 107 -5.67 8.41 -23.65
CA ARG A 107 -4.56 9.24 -24.14
C ARG A 107 -3.18 8.62 -23.86
N LEU A 108 -3.02 8.00 -22.69
CA LEU A 108 -1.79 7.29 -22.33
C LEU A 108 -1.55 6.08 -23.24
N LEU A 109 -2.58 5.26 -23.48
CA LEU A 109 -2.49 4.12 -24.41
C LEU A 109 -2.13 4.57 -25.83
N ASP A 110 -2.75 5.64 -26.32
CA ASP A 110 -2.46 6.21 -27.64
C ASP A 110 -1.02 6.74 -27.75
N ALA A 111 -0.45 7.24 -26.63
CA ALA A 111 0.93 7.73 -26.59
C ALA A 111 1.98 6.62 -26.74
N ILE A 112 1.67 5.41 -26.27
CA ILE A 112 2.60 4.27 -26.29
C ILE A 112 2.40 3.31 -27.47
N ALA A 113 1.28 3.42 -28.20
CA ALA A 113 0.90 2.47 -29.25
C ALA A 113 1.98 2.24 -30.33
N ALA A 114 2.78 3.27 -30.63
CA ALA A 114 3.86 3.19 -31.62
C ALA A 114 5.19 2.64 -31.08
N ASN A 115 5.35 2.50 -29.75
CA ASN A 115 6.61 2.13 -29.10
C ASN A 115 6.37 1.11 -27.94
N PRO A 116 5.85 -0.09 -28.23
CA PRO A 116 5.42 -1.05 -27.20
C PRO A 116 6.56 -1.69 -26.39
N SER A 117 7.83 -1.48 -26.77
CA SER A 117 8.98 -2.04 -26.08
C SER A 117 9.57 -1.15 -24.98
N LEU A 118 9.04 0.07 -24.78
CA LEU A 118 9.55 1.00 -23.78
C LEU A 118 9.13 0.56 -22.36
N ALA A 119 10.01 0.76 -21.37
CA ALA A 119 9.72 0.41 -19.97
C ALA A 119 8.45 1.10 -19.41
N ILE A 120 8.12 2.32 -19.88
CA ILE A 120 6.92 3.04 -19.47
C ILE A 120 5.60 2.36 -19.89
N VAL A 121 5.63 1.48 -20.90
CA VAL A 121 4.45 0.74 -21.42
C VAL A 121 3.82 -0.09 -20.33
N GLN A 122 4.62 -0.88 -19.61
CA GLN A 122 4.11 -1.79 -18.57
C GLN A 122 3.37 -1.04 -17.45
N ARG A 123 3.83 0.18 -17.13
CA ARG A 123 3.18 1.05 -16.13
C ARG A 123 1.86 1.60 -16.65
N ILE A 124 1.85 2.06 -17.89
CA ILE A 124 0.64 2.58 -18.53
C ILE A 124 -0.40 1.48 -18.67
N ASP A 125 0.00 0.27 -19.06
CA ASP A 125 -0.89 -0.89 -19.10
C ASP A 125 -1.45 -1.20 -17.70
N SER A 126 -0.60 -1.22 -16.67
CA SER A 126 -1.05 -1.42 -15.29
C SER A 126 -2.05 -0.37 -14.81
N ILE A 127 -1.98 0.87 -15.31
CA ILE A 127 -2.89 1.97 -14.94
C ILE A 127 -4.17 1.92 -15.78
N ALA A 128 -4.03 1.67 -17.08
CA ALA A 128 -5.11 1.71 -18.05
C ALA A 128 -6.06 0.51 -17.87
N PHE A 129 -5.50 -0.65 -17.58
CA PHE A 129 -6.23 -1.91 -17.37
C PHE A 129 -6.45 -2.24 -15.89
N PHE A 130 -6.15 -1.31 -14.98
CA PHE A 130 -6.47 -1.50 -13.57
C PHE A 130 -7.99 -1.68 -13.39
N SER A 131 -8.35 -2.88 -12.95
CA SER A 131 -9.72 -3.22 -12.57
C SER A 131 -9.68 -4.09 -11.33
N GLN A 132 -10.64 -3.89 -10.44
CA GLN A 132 -10.93 -4.76 -9.32
C GLN A 132 -12.35 -5.28 -9.48
N SER A 133 -12.59 -6.52 -9.05
CA SER A 133 -13.97 -7.00 -8.94
C SER A 133 -14.75 -6.18 -7.91
N GLU A 134 -16.08 -6.18 -8.02
CA GLU A 134 -16.94 -5.47 -7.07
C GLU A 134 -16.78 -6.06 -5.66
N GLU A 135 -16.60 -7.38 -5.57
CA GLU A 135 -16.38 -8.14 -4.35
C GLU A 135 -15.06 -7.77 -3.67
N GLU A 136 -13.96 -7.70 -4.42
CA GLU A 136 -12.65 -7.26 -3.92
C GLU A 136 -12.70 -5.82 -3.40
N SER A 137 -13.30 -4.92 -4.17
CA SER A 137 -13.39 -3.51 -3.79
C SER A 137 -14.28 -3.33 -2.55
N ALA A 138 -15.41 -4.04 -2.49
CA ALA A 138 -16.32 -4.01 -1.34
C ALA A 138 -15.64 -4.56 -0.09
N ALA A 139 -14.95 -5.70 -0.18
CA ALA A 139 -14.25 -6.32 0.94
C ALA A 139 -13.16 -5.41 1.52
N LEU A 140 -12.36 -4.76 0.65
CA LEU A 140 -11.35 -3.81 1.10
C LEU A 140 -11.96 -2.59 1.79
N ILE A 141 -13.04 -2.02 1.22
CA ILE A 141 -13.75 -0.88 1.83
C ILE A 141 -14.33 -1.26 3.19
N GLU A 142 -14.97 -2.43 3.27
CA GLU A 142 -15.58 -2.92 4.50
C GLU A 142 -14.52 -3.06 5.59
N LEU A 143 -13.44 -3.79 5.33
CA LEU A 143 -12.33 -3.97 6.27
C LEU A 143 -11.74 -2.63 6.69
N GLU A 144 -11.42 -1.75 5.75
CA GLU A 144 -10.91 -0.43 6.10
C GLU A 144 -11.87 0.35 7.01
N ASN A 145 -13.18 0.20 6.85
CA ASN A 145 -14.17 0.91 7.65
C ASN A 145 -14.30 0.35 9.08
N LEU A 146 -13.90 -0.90 9.35
CA LEU A 146 -14.00 -1.49 10.68
C LEU A 146 -13.13 -0.79 11.72
N LYS A 147 -12.07 -0.06 11.33
CA LYS A 147 -11.30 0.78 12.27
C LYS A 147 -12.16 1.84 12.98
N PHE A 148 -13.34 2.13 12.43
CA PHE A 148 -14.34 3.06 12.95
C PHE A 148 -15.48 2.38 13.71
N HIS A 149 -15.49 1.04 13.77
CA HIS A 149 -16.52 0.27 14.46
C HIS A 149 -16.21 0.22 15.97
N ILE A 150 -17.13 0.72 16.79
CA ILE A 150 -17.11 0.55 18.24
C ILE A 150 -17.94 -0.70 18.54
N PRO A 151 -17.36 -1.76 19.13
CA PRO A 151 -18.11 -2.94 19.54
C PRO A 151 -19.32 -2.56 20.41
N GLU A 152 -20.52 -2.95 20.00
CA GLU A 152 -21.76 -2.67 20.75
C GLU A 152 -21.92 -3.59 21.97
N THR A 153 -21.19 -4.70 22.02
CA THR A 153 -21.26 -5.72 23.08
C THR A 153 -19.87 -6.14 23.56
N GLU A 154 -19.78 -6.62 24.81
CA GLU A 154 -18.55 -7.18 25.39
C GLU A 154 -18.21 -8.59 24.85
N GLU A 155 -19.05 -9.18 23.99
CA GLU A 155 -18.81 -10.51 23.43
C GLU A 155 -17.67 -10.49 22.40
N SER A 156 -16.72 -11.42 22.52
CA SER A 156 -15.60 -11.56 21.57
C SER A 156 -16.06 -12.26 20.27
N THR A 157 -16.85 -11.56 19.46
CA THR A 157 -17.20 -12.00 18.10
C THR A 157 -15.98 -11.90 17.18
N ILE A 158 -16.03 -12.61 16.03
CA ILE A 158 -15.01 -12.45 14.99
C ILE A 158 -14.99 -11.01 14.46
N GLU A 159 -16.15 -10.35 14.25
CA GLU A 159 -16.22 -8.92 13.92
C GLU A 159 -15.41 -8.07 14.90
N ASN A 160 -15.55 -8.30 16.21
CA ASN A 160 -14.85 -7.54 17.24
C ASN A 160 -13.33 -7.80 17.20
N GLN A 161 -12.91 -9.04 16.91
CA GLN A 161 -11.49 -9.37 16.75
C GLN A 161 -10.89 -8.70 15.50
N ILE A 162 -11.59 -8.74 14.37
CA ILE A 162 -11.16 -8.12 13.11
C ILE A 162 -11.13 -6.59 13.25
N SER A 163 -12.14 -5.99 13.87
CA SER A 163 -12.20 -4.56 14.17
C SER A 163 -11.02 -4.12 15.05
N ALA A 164 -10.73 -4.86 16.13
CA ALA A 164 -9.60 -4.57 17.00
C ALA A 164 -8.25 -4.61 16.24
N LEU A 165 -8.08 -5.58 15.34
CA LEU A 165 -6.90 -5.66 14.47
C LEU A 165 -6.82 -4.46 13.51
N GLU A 166 -7.92 -4.05 12.87
CA GLU A 166 -7.93 -2.83 12.04
C GLU A 166 -7.48 -1.60 12.83
N THR A 167 -8.03 -1.40 14.03
CA THR A 167 -7.71 -0.24 14.85
C THR A 167 -6.25 -0.27 15.32
N GLU A 168 -5.74 -1.43 15.77
CA GLU A 168 -4.33 -1.60 16.15
C GLU A 168 -3.40 -1.20 14.99
N TYR A 169 -3.65 -1.74 13.80
CA TYR A 169 -2.78 -1.55 12.64
C TYR A 169 -2.93 -0.17 12.00
N TYR A 170 -4.08 0.47 12.14
CA TYR A 170 -4.24 1.90 11.83
C TYR A 170 -3.35 2.75 12.72
N ILE A 171 -3.35 2.52 14.04
CA ILE A 171 -2.49 3.25 14.99
C ILE A 171 -1.01 2.99 14.70
N LYS A 172 -0.61 1.74 14.44
CA LYS A 172 0.77 1.40 14.02
C LYS A 172 1.19 2.16 12.76
N SER A 173 0.29 2.31 11.79
CA SER A 173 0.56 3.11 10.59
C SER A 173 0.77 4.59 10.92
N LEU A 174 -0.03 5.16 11.84
CA LEU A 174 0.16 6.54 12.31
C LEU A 174 1.49 6.71 13.06
N LEU A 175 1.90 5.73 13.87
CA LEU A 175 3.20 5.75 14.57
C LEU A 175 4.36 5.76 13.58
N LEU A 176 4.26 5.01 12.47
CA LEU A 176 5.24 5.09 11.38
C LEU A 176 5.28 6.49 10.76
N ASP A 177 4.11 7.08 10.48
CA ASP A 177 4.01 8.42 9.89
C ASP A 177 4.62 9.50 10.81
N VAL A 178 4.33 9.42 12.11
CA VAL A 178 4.94 10.30 13.12
C VAL A 178 6.44 10.04 13.27
N GLY A 179 6.91 8.80 13.19
CA GLY A 179 8.34 8.50 13.21
C GLY A 179 9.09 9.01 11.97
N SER A 180 8.39 9.17 10.84
CA SER A 180 8.97 9.54 9.54
C SER A 180 9.23 11.05 9.35
N HIS A 181 9.29 11.85 10.43
CA HIS A 181 9.41 13.32 10.42
C HIS A 181 10.56 13.87 9.54
N HIS A 182 10.30 14.02 8.24
CA HIS A 182 10.83 15.02 7.30
C HIS A 182 9.98 15.06 6.00
N GLY A 183 8.65 14.96 6.13
CA GLY A 183 7.69 15.42 5.09
C GLY A 183 7.74 14.73 3.72
N LYS A 184 8.52 13.66 3.55
CA LYS A 184 8.60 12.90 2.30
C LYS A 184 8.35 11.43 2.59
N THR A 185 7.19 10.93 2.14
CA THR A 185 6.97 9.50 1.96
C THR A 185 8.04 9.02 0.98
N ASN A 186 9.00 8.22 1.45
CA ASN A 186 10.00 7.58 0.61
C ASN A 186 9.60 6.11 0.37
N THR A 187 10.30 5.45 -0.55
CA THR A 187 10.08 4.03 -0.89
C THR A 187 10.10 3.13 0.34
N ASP A 188 11.01 3.38 1.29
CA ASP A 188 11.10 2.63 2.55
C ASP A 188 9.83 2.75 3.41
N THR A 189 9.30 3.96 3.60
CA THR A 189 8.01 4.17 4.30
C THR A 189 6.86 3.49 3.58
N THR A 190 6.81 3.54 2.24
CA THR A 190 5.79 2.85 1.44
C THR A 190 5.86 1.33 1.65
N ASN A 191 7.06 0.75 1.56
CA ASN A 191 7.29 -0.69 1.73
C ASN A 191 6.93 -1.14 3.15
N LYS A 192 7.31 -0.35 4.17
CA LYS A 192 6.92 -0.59 5.57
C LYS A 192 5.41 -0.54 5.77
N LYS A 193 4.69 0.38 5.11
CA LYS A 193 3.22 0.41 5.14
C LYS A 193 2.60 -0.83 4.51
N ILE A 194 3.17 -1.34 3.42
CA ILE A 194 2.73 -2.60 2.81
C ILE A 194 2.95 -3.75 3.81
N ALA A 195 4.13 -3.87 4.41
CA ALA A 195 4.42 -4.90 5.41
C ALA A 195 3.50 -4.83 6.65
N ILE A 196 3.17 -3.64 7.14
CA ILE A 196 2.19 -3.44 8.22
C ILE A 196 0.82 -4.02 7.81
N THR A 197 0.33 -3.71 6.61
CA THR A 197 -0.96 -4.22 6.13
C THR A 197 -0.93 -5.73 5.89
N LEU A 198 0.17 -6.29 5.39
CA LEU A 198 0.33 -7.73 5.23
C LEU A 198 0.22 -8.45 6.60
N GLU A 199 0.93 -7.97 7.62
CA GLU A 199 0.83 -8.55 8.97
C GLU A 199 -0.58 -8.44 9.56
N LYS A 200 -1.29 -7.33 9.29
CA LYS A 200 -2.70 -7.18 9.67
C LYS A 200 -3.57 -8.26 9.02
N LEU A 201 -3.46 -8.41 7.70
CA LEU A 201 -4.27 -9.36 6.93
C LEU A 201 -3.98 -10.81 7.32
N ASP A 202 -2.72 -11.16 7.58
CA ASP A 202 -2.35 -12.49 8.08
C ASP A 202 -2.99 -12.78 9.44
N LYS A 203 -2.96 -11.83 10.37
CA LYS A 203 -3.61 -11.98 11.68
C LYS A 203 -5.14 -12.08 11.58
N MET A 204 -5.75 -11.36 10.64
CA MET A 204 -7.18 -11.44 10.38
C MET A 204 -7.56 -12.79 9.77
N GLU A 205 -6.76 -13.28 8.82
CA GLU A 205 -6.95 -14.60 8.22
C GLU A 205 -6.82 -15.70 9.29
N ASP A 206 -5.82 -15.60 10.17
CA ASP A 206 -5.64 -16.53 11.29
C ASP A 206 -6.82 -16.49 12.28
N ALA A 207 -7.33 -15.29 12.60
CA ALA A 207 -8.52 -15.13 13.43
C ALA A 207 -9.74 -15.79 12.78
N ALA A 208 -9.96 -15.56 11.47
CA ALA A 208 -11.06 -16.18 10.74
C ALA A 208 -10.96 -17.71 10.70
N LYS A 209 -9.76 -18.25 10.45
CA LYS A 209 -9.47 -19.69 10.48
C LYS A 209 -9.74 -20.30 11.86
N LYS A 210 -9.23 -19.67 12.93
CA LYS A 210 -9.40 -20.14 14.31
C LYS A 210 -10.86 -20.20 14.73
N ASN A 211 -11.67 -19.23 14.29
CA ASN A 211 -13.11 -19.18 14.53
C ASN A 211 -13.92 -20.00 13.51
N GLN A 212 -13.26 -20.69 12.56
CA GLN A 212 -13.90 -21.43 11.47
C GLN A 212 -14.90 -20.60 10.65
N ASN A 213 -14.68 -19.27 10.57
CA ASN A 213 -15.58 -18.36 9.88
C ASN A 213 -15.17 -18.19 8.42
N ILE A 214 -15.82 -18.96 7.54
CA ILE A 214 -15.53 -18.99 6.10
C ILE A 214 -15.81 -17.63 5.44
N ILE A 215 -16.87 -16.93 5.87
CA ILE A 215 -17.27 -15.63 5.32
C ILE A 215 -16.16 -14.60 5.56
N TRP A 216 -15.67 -14.49 6.80
CA TRP A 216 -14.57 -13.57 7.12
C TRP A 216 -13.26 -13.97 6.46
N LEU A 217 -12.99 -15.27 6.33
CA LEU A 217 -11.80 -15.75 5.62
C LEU A 217 -11.79 -15.31 4.16
N GLU A 218 -12.93 -15.44 3.47
CA GLU A 218 -13.08 -15.00 2.08
C GLU A 218 -12.96 -13.49 1.95
N LYS A 219 -13.62 -12.72 2.84
CA LYS A 219 -13.49 -11.24 2.87
C LYS A 219 -12.05 -10.78 3.02
N VAL A 220 -11.28 -11.37 3.95
CA VAL A 220 -9.87 -11.01 4.16
C VAL A 220 -9.02 -11.31 2.93
N ARG A 221 -9.26 -12.43 2.24
CA ARG A 221 -8.54 -12.80 1.02
C ARG A 221 -8.85 -11.86 -0.14
N ASN A 222 -10.14 -11.55 -0.34
CA ASN A 222 -10.56 -10.59 -1.36
C ASN A 222 -9.98 -9.20 -1.09
N ALA A 223 -9.96 -8.76 0.17
CA ALA A 223 -9.33 -7.49 0.54
C ALA A 223 -7.81 -7.51 0.37
N ARG A 224 -7.13 -8.65 0.58
CA ARG A 224 -5.69 -8.80 0.28
C ARG A 224 -5.43 -8.59 -1.22
N ALA A 225 -6.17 -9.28 -2.08
CA ALA A 225 -6.03 -9.14 -3.53
C ALA A 225 -6.32 -7.71 -4.00
N ALA A 226 -7.38 -7.10 -3.47
CA ALA A 226 -7.71 -5.69 -3.71
C ALA A 226 -6.59 -4.75 -3.25
N PHE A 227 -6.07 -4.96 -2.04
CA PHE A 227 -5.01 -4.11 -1.50
C PHE A 227 -3.73 -4.16 -2.34
N LEU A 228 -3.27 -5.36 -2.70
CA LEU A 228 -2.04 -5.55 -3.47
C LEU A 228 -2.16 -4.93 -4.88
N SER A 229 -3.27 -5.17 -5.56
CA SER A 229 -3.56 -4.57 -6.87
C SER A 229 -3.67 -3.04 -6.80
N GLU A 230 -4.39 -2.49 -5.81
CA GLU A 230 -4.50 -1.04 -5.63
C GLU A 230 -3.14 -0.40 -5.32
N LYS A 231 -2.29 -1.08 -4.53
CA LYS A 231 -0.94 -0.58 -4.23
C LYS A 231 -0.03 -0.56 -5.44
N ALA A 232 -0.03 -1.62 -6.25
CA ALA A 232 0.70 -1.65 -7.51
C ALA A 232 0.28 -0.48 -8.41
N TYR A 233 -1.03 -0.34 -8.65
CA TYR A 233 -1.60 0.77 -9.42
C TYR A 233 -1.15 2.14 -8.90
N ARG A 234 -1.20 2.36 -7.58
CA ARG A 234 -0.81 3.65 -6.98
C ARG A 234 0.68 3.95 -7.11
N ILE A 235 1.53 2.93 -7.08
CA ILE A 235 2.97 3.10 -7.28
C ILE A 235 3.23 3.54 -8.73
N ASP A 236 2.64 2.86 -9.71
CA ASP A 236 2.79 3.22 -11.12
C ASP A 236 2.24 4.62 -11.41
N LEU A 237 1.06 4.94 -10.87
CA LEU A 237 0.47 6.27 -11.01
C LEU A 237 1.36 7.35 -10.37
N ASN A 238 1.97 7.06 -9.21
CA ASN A 238 2.91 7.99 -8.58
C ASN A 238 4.16 8.21 -9.43
N THR A 239 4.71 7.17 -10.06
CA THR A 239 5.82 7.31 -11.01
C THR A 239 5.45 8.22 -12.18
N LEU A 240 4.24 8.07 -12.75
CA LEU A 240 3.77 8.98 -13.80
C LEU A 240 3.58 10.42 -13.30
N ASN A 241 3.13 10.61 -12.05
CA ASN A 241 3.05 11.94 -11.43
C ASN A 241 4.44 12.55 -11.13
N GLU A 242 5.43 11.72 -10.80
CA GLU A 242 6.82 12.14 -10.62
C GLU A 242 7.45 12.58 -11.94
N LEU A 243 7.13 11.90 -13.04
CA LEU A 243 7.46 12.33 -14.39
C LEU A 243 6.80 13.68 -14.72
N ALA A 244 5.50 13.81 -14.50
CA ALA A 244 4.72 15.04 -14.71
C ALA A 244 5.24 16.25 -13.90
N SER A 245 5.64 16.02 -12.66
CA SER A 245 6.21 17.05 -11.77
C SER A 245 7.71 17.32 -12.01
N GLY A 246 8.35 16.61 -12.95
CA GLY A 246 9.77 16.76 -13.27
C GLY A 246 10.72 16.21 -12.20
N LYS A 247 10.22 15.40 -11.26
CA LYS A 247 11.07 14.66 -10.30
C LYS A 247 11.81 13.51 -10.97
N ILE A 248 11.19 12.90 -11.98
CA ILE A 248 11.81 11.98 -12.93
C ILE A 248 11.93 12.74 -14.25
N ALA A 249 13.11 12.71 -14.87
CA ALA A 249 13.31 13.30 -16.19
C ALA A 249 12.73 12.37 -17.26
N ALA A 250 12.10 12.93 -18.28
CA ALA A 250 11.75 12.17 -19.47
C ALA A 250 12.99 12.00 -20.35
N GLU A 251 13.22 10.79 -20.85
CA GLU A 251 14.41 10.47 -21.65
C GLU A 251 14.11 10.33 -23.13
N ASN A 252 12.84 10.23 -23.51
CA ASN A 252 12.41 10.05 -24.88
C ASN A 252 11.10 10.82 -25.17
N SER A 253 10.74 10.91 -26.45
CA SER A 253 9.56 11.64 -26.90
C SER A 253 8.24 11.03 -26.42
N VAL A 254 8.20 9.73 -26.11
CA VAL A 254 7.02 9.08 -25.55
C VAL A 254 6.83 9.51 -24.10
N GLU A 255 7.89 9.53 -23.31
CA GLU A 255 7.84 10.01 -21.92
C GLU A 255 7.50 11.49 -21.79
N GLU A 256 8.02 12.35 -22.67
CA GLU A 256 7.60 13.76 -22.71
C GLU A 256 6.10 13.89 -23.04
N LYS A 257 5.58 13.07 -23.96
CA LYS A 257 4.14 13.04 -24.25
C LYS A 257 3.32 12.53 -23.06
N VAL A 258 3.79 11.51 -22.35
CA VAL A 258 3.13 10.98 -21.14
C VAL A 258 3.12 12.03 -20.03
N LYS A 259 4.24 12.71 -19.83
CA LYS A 259 4.36 13.84 -18.90
C LYS A 259 3.34 14.94 -19.21
N GLU A 260 3.24 15.38 -20.46
CA GLU A 260 2.25 16.37 -20.90
C GLU A 260 0.82 15.91 -20.60
N ILE A 261 0.48 14.66 -20.96
CA ILE A 261 -0.85 14.10 -20.66
C ILE A 261 -1.12 14.12 -19.16
N MET A 262 -0.17 13.69 -18.33
CA MET A 262 -0.35 13.61 -16.88
C MET A 262 -0.50 14.98 -16.22
N MET A 263 0.17 16.02 -16.75
CA MET A 263 0.03 17.40 -16.26
C MET A 263 -1.40 17.95 -16.43
N ASP A 264 -2.16 17.50 -17.43
CA ASP A 264 -3.55 17.93 -17.65
C ASP A 264 -4.53 17.43 -16.57
N TYR A 265 -4.13 16.45 -15.75
CA TYR A 265 -4.99 15.81 -14.73
C TYR A 265 -4.44 15.96 -13.30
N GLN A 266 -3.53 16.92 -13.08
CA GLN A 266 -3.07 17.34 -11.73
C GLN A 266 -3.95 18.44 -11.16
#